data_AF-A0A7Y1UL77-F1
#
_entry.id   AF-A0A7Y1UL77-F1
#
_cell.length_a   1.000
_cell.length_b   1.000
_cell.length_c   1.000
_cell.angle_alpha   90.00
_cell.angle_beta   90.00
_cell.angle_gamma   90.00
#
_symmetry.space_group_name_H-M   'P 1'
#
loop_
_entity.id
_entity.type
_entity.pdbx_description
1 polymer ?
#
loop_
_entity_poly.entity_id
_entity_poly.type
_entity_poly.pdbx_seq_one_letter_code
_entity_poly.pdbx_strand_id
1 'polypeptide(L)'
;ERPLCRYDLAWEETYAMEIPQFFSLRKVIQAFAVRAVFRLASGDSAGAARDIITMHRLAEAGGRDPLLVGMLIGLAGHASALNVLWDGLDRRAFTDPELQELDVVLAGIDPFPQRLAAVLRMERAIALRALDELEANPRRTRAMTGTPDHDPVFRWGFSTWMSANRLGVSEDLQEAILAPGGTPVTRLEWKSFVDWERRIEHRWRGPRKTLEALATLLTPAPVAAGRRAYLMEAEIGHARLAIALERHRLATGAYPASLAALVPDFLPALPEDRINGRPVEYRLKPDGTPLLYQWGFDGDDDGGSPRKDPGHGDLVWQYSLPPGFTEADWRRKD
;
A
#
# COMPACT_ATOMS: atom_id res chain seq x y z
N GLU A 1 17.21 1.23 16.04
CA GLU A 1 16.01 0.72 16.74
C GLU A 1 15.91 -0.78 16.59
N ARG A 2 15.32 -1.50 17.57
CA ARG A 2 14.99 -2.92 17.41
C ARG A 2 13.73 -3.03 16.56
N PRO A 3 13.64 -3.96 15.59
CA PRO A 3 12.42 -4.15 14.82
C PRO A 3 11.27 -4.57 15.74
N LEU A 4 10.07 -3.99 15.52
CA LEU A 4 8.87 -4.24 16.33
C LEU A 4 8.50 -5.73 16.37
N CYS A 5 8.72 -6.44 15.25
CA CYS A 5 8.70 -7.90 15.14
C CYS A 5 9.95 -8.38 14.37
N ARG A 6 10.59 -9.45 14.84
CA ARG A 6 11.68 -10.14 14.13
C ARG A 6 11.26 -11.57 13.87
N TYR A 7 11.27 -11.96 12.60
CA TYR A 7 11.10 -13.34 12.18
C TYR A 7 12.46 -13.89 11.74
N ASP A 8 12.80 -15.10 12.15
CA ASP A 8 14.00 -15.78 11.69
C ASP A 8 13.69 -16.44 10.34
N LEU A 9 13.93 -15.68 9.27
CA LEU A 9 13.71 -16.08 7.89
C LEU A 9 15.02 -16.59 7.27
N ALA A 10 14.92 -17.65 6.46
CA ALA A 10 16.03 -18.17 5.66
C ALA A 10 16.24 -17.28 4.42
N TRP A 11 16.88 -16.12 4.62
CA TRP A 11 17.14 -15.11 3.57
C TRP A 11 17.89 -15.65 2.35
N GLU A 12 18.72 -16.66 2.57
CA GLU A 12 19.45 -17.41 1.55
C GLU A 12 18.54 -18.22 0.61
N GLU A 13 17.30 -18.51 0.99
CA GLU A 13 16.38 -19.30 0.14
C GLU A 13 15.61 -18.44 -0.88
N THR A 14 15.78 -17.11 -0.86
CA THR A 14 15.15 -16.17 -1.80
C THR A 14 13.63 -16.38 -1.94
N TYR A 15 13.13 -16.76 -3.13
CA TYR A 15 11.71 -17.02 -3.39
C TYR A 15 11.20 -18.36 -2.85
N ALA A 16 12.09 -19.27 -2.44
CA ALA A 16 11.71 -20.52 -1.78
C ALA A 16 11.54 -20.36 -0.26
N MET A 17 11.87 -19.19 0.29
CA MET A 17 11.74 -18.87 1.70
C MET A 17 10.31 -19.11 2.21
N GLU A 18 10.20 -19.88 3.30
CA GLU A 18 8.94 -20.05 4.00
C GLU A 18 8.58 -18.83 4.86
N ILE A 19 7.36 -18.33 4.67
CA ILE A 19 6.86 -17.11 5.32
C ILE A 19 5.48 -17.30 6.00
N PRO A 20 5.28 -18.34 6.84
CA PRO A 20 3.97 -18.68 7.41
C PRO A 20 3.39 -17.60 8.34
N GLN A 21 4.25 -16.78 8.95
CA GLN A 21 3.88 -15.73 9.91
C GLN A 21 2.85 -14.74 9.34
N PHE A 22 2.94 -14.46 8.04
CA PHE A 22 2.10 -13.50 7.33
C PHE A 22 0.65 -13.96 7.21
N PHE A 23 0.43 -15.25 6.98
CA PHE A 23 -0.91 -15.84 6.98
C PHE A 23 -1.52 -15.83 8.38
N SER A 24 -0.72 -16.13 9.40
CA SER A 24 -1.15 -16.09 10.80
C SER A 24 -1.54 -14.66 11.21
N LEU A 25 -0.70 -13.68 10.88
CA LEU A 25 -0.97 -12.26 11.15
C LEU A 25 -2.29 -11.81 10.53
N ARG A 26 -2.52 -12.12 9.25
CA ARG A 26 -3.76 -11.80 8.56
C ARG A 26 -4.99 -12.36 9.29
N LYS A 27 -4.94 -13.61 9.74
CA LYS A 27 -6.06 -14.23 10.49
C LYS A 27 -6.31 -13.52 11.82
N VAL A 28 -5.27 -13.12 12.54
CA VAL A 28 -5.40 -12.39 13.80
C VAL A 28 -6.06 -11.04 13.57
N ILE A 29 -5.60 -10.27 12.57
CA ILE A 29 -6.19 -8.97 12.23
C ILE A 29 -7.68 -9.12 11.85
N GLN A 30 -8.03 -10.15 11.07
CA GLN A 30 -9.41 -10.45 10.73
C GLN A 30 -10.28 -10.77 11.97
N ALA A 31 -9.74 -11.50 12.94
CA ALA A 31 -10.45 -11.79 14.19
C ALA A 31 -10.74 -10.51 14.99
N PHE A 32 -9.76 -9.59 15.08
CA PHE A 32 -9.98 -8.28 15.69
C PHE A 32 -11.01 -7.44 14.93
N ALA A 33 -11.01 -7.46 13.60
CA ALA A 33 -11.98 -6.73 12.79
C ALA A 33 -13.42 -7.17 13.11
N VAL A 34 -13.67 -8.49 13.10
CA VAL A 34 -14.99 -9.05 13.43
C VAL A 34 -15.39 -8.70 14.86
N ARG A 35 -14.45 -8.77 15.81
CA ARG A 35 -14.71 -8.41 17.21
C ARG A 35 -15.03 -6.93 17.39
N ALA A 36 -14.33 -6.05 16.68
CA ALA A 36 -14.56 -4.61 16.74
C ALA A 36 -15.95 -4.24 16.17
N VAL A 37 -16.36 -4.83 15.04
CA VAL A 37 -17.70 -4.65 14.48
C VAL A 37 -18.78 -5.14 15.46
N PHE A 38 -18.59 -6.30 16.09
CA PHE A 38 -19.52 -6.80 17.10
C PHE A 38 -19.63 -5.86 18.31
N ARG A 39 -18.51 -5.31 18.78
CA ARG A 39 -18.46 -4.36 19.88
C ARG A 39 -19.17 -3.05 19.54
N LEU A 40 -18.98 -2.51 18.33
CA LEU A 40 -19.73 -1.35 17.84
C LEU A 40 -21.25 -1.63 17.84
N ALA A 41 -21.66 -2.79 17.33
CA ALA A 41 -23.07 -3.18 17.32
C ALA A 41 -23.67 -3.37 18.72
N SER A 42 -22.84 -3.70 19.71
CA SER A 42 -23.25 -3.91 21.11
C SER A 42 -23.14 -2.64 21.97
N GLY A 43 -22.70 -1.51 21.40
CA GLY A 43 -22.49 -0.25 22.12
C GLY A 43 -21.19 -0.15 22.92
N ASP A 44 -20.26 -1.10 22.78
CA ASP A 44 -18.92 -1.06 23.39
C ASP A 44 -17.93 -0.29 22.49
N SER A 45 -18.09 1.03 22.39
CA SER A 45 -17.22 1.91 21.58
C SER A 45 -15.76 1.81 22.02
N ALA A 46 -15.51 1.81 23.34
CA ALA A 46 -14.16 1.76 23.91
C ALA A 46 -13.44 0.46 23.60
N GLY A 47 -14.15 -0.67 23.63
CA GLY A 47 -13.62 -1.95 23.18
C GLY A 47 -13.37 -2.00 21.68
N ALA A 48 -14.23 -1.38 20.87
CA ALA A 48 -14.02 -1.29 19.42
C ALA A 48 -12.79 -0.44 19.06
N ALA A 49 -12.63 0.74 19.68
CA ALA A 49 -11.48 1.62 19.49
C ALA A 49 -10.16 0.90 19.82
N ARG A 50 -10.10 0.18 20.96
CA ARG A 50 -8.93 -0.63 21.33
C ARG A 50 -8.61 -1.73 20.32
N ASP A 51 -9.62 -2.36 19.72
CA ASP A 51 -9.43 -3.37 18.69
C ASP A 51 -8.89 -2.75 17.39
N ILE A 52 -9.44 -1.62 16.94
CA ILE A 52 -8.95 -0.86 15.78
C ILE A 52 -7.47 -0.48 15.98
N ILE A 53 -7.12 0.07 17.15
CA ILE A 53 -5.74 0.41 17.51
C ILE A 53 -4.85 -0.84 17.46
N THR A 54 -5.32 -1.96 17.99
CA THR A 54 -4.58 -3.23 17.96
C THR A 54 -4.35 -3.70 16.53
N MET A 55 -5.34 -3.57 15.65
CA MET A 55 -5.20 -3.91 14.23
C MET A 55 -4.14 -3.05 13.54
N HIS A 56 -4.14 -1.72 13.74
CA HIS A 56 -3.09 -0.85 13.20
C HIS A 56 -1.70 -1.23 13.74
N ARG A 57 -1.57 -1.51 15.03
CA ARG A 57 -0.28 -1.92 15.63
C ARG A 57 0.22 -3.26 15.09
N LEU A 58 -0.67 -4.23 14.89
CA LEU A 58 -0.31 -5.53 14.31
C LEU A 58 0.09 -5.40 12.84
N ALA A 59 -0.67 -4.63 12.06
CA ALA A 59 -0.37 -4.32 10.67
C ALA A 59 0.98 -3.59 10.53
N GLU A 60 1.25 -2.65 11.43
CA GLU A 60 2.50 -1.90 11.47
C GLU A 60 3.69 -2.79 11.82
N ALA A 61 3.58 -3.58 12.89
CA ALA A 61 4.66 -4.44 13.34
C ALA A 61 4.97 -5.56 12.34
N GLY A 62 3.95 -6.11 11.70
CA GLY A 62 4.09 -7.23 10.78
C GLY A 62 4.29 -6.85 9.31
N GLY A 63 4.09 -5.59 8.91
CA GLY A 63 4.32 -5.10 7.55
C GLY A 63 5.57 -4.24 7.39
N ARG A 64 6.44 -4.21 8.40
CA ARG A 64 7.70 -3.45 8.42
C ARG A 64 8.91 -4.22 7.88
N ASP A 65 8.78 -5.52 7.66
CA ASP A 65 9.84 -6.27 6.99
C ASP A 65 10.01 -5.79 5.54
N PRO A 66 11.22 -5.91 4.97
CA PRO A 66 11.50 -5.39 3.64
C PRO A 66 10.97 -6.30 2.51
N LEU A 67 10.06 -7.26 2.78
CA LEU A 67 9.44 -8.08 1.73
C LEU A 67 8.17 -7.41 1.20
N LEU A 68 7.94 -7.49 -0.11
CA LEU A 68 6.74 -6.92 -0.71
C LEU A 68 5.46 -7.55 -0.15
N VAL A 69 5.47 -8.87 0.06
CA VAL A 69 4.34 -9.59 0.67
C VAL A 69 4.04 -9.11 2.10
N GLY A 70 5.06 -8.81 2.90
CA GLY A 70 4.90 -8.28 4.25
C GLY A 70 4.25 -6.90 4.22
N MET A 71 4.76 -6.00 3.39
CA MET A 71 4.17 -4.67 3.17
C MET A 71 2.72 -4.75 2.70
N LEU A 72 2.39 -5.64 1.75
CA LEU A 72 1.02 -5.81 1.24
C LEU A 72 0.05 -6.31 2.32
N ILE A 73 0.52 -7.14 3.25
CA ILE A 73 -0.28 -7.61 4.39
C ILE A 73 -0.48 -6.50 5.41
N GLY A 74 0.56 -5.70 5.68
CA GLY A 74 0.44 -4.48 6.48
C GLY A 74 -0.62 -3.53 5.92
N LEU A 75 -0.54 -3.22 4.61
CA LEU A 75 -1.54 -2.43 3.89
C LEU A 75 -2.96 -2.98 4.07
N ALA A 76 -3.15 -4.29 3.82
CA ALA A 76 -4.47 -4.93 3.99
C ALA A 76 -4.98 -4.88 5.44
N GLY A 77 -4.07 -4.95 6.42
CA GLY A 77 -4.39 -4.84 7.84
C GLY A 77 -4.87 -3.45 8.22
N HIS A 78 -4.17 -2.41 7.76
CA HIS A 78 -4.60 -1.03 7.95
C HIS A 78 -5.93 -0.73 7.24
N ALA A 79 -6.10 -1.19 6.00
CA ALA A 79 -7.36 -1.05 5.28
C ALA A 79 -8.54 -1.67 6.05
N SER A 80 -8.32 -2.86 6.62
CA SER A 80 -9.34 -3.53 7.44
C SER A 80 -9.67 -2.72 8.70
N ALA A 81 -8.69 -2.08 9.33
CA ALA A 81 -8.89 -1.25 10.52
C ALA A 81 -9.63 0.05 10.19
N LEU A 82 -9.26 0.70 9.08
CA LEU A 82 -9.93 1.91 8.57
C LEU A 82 -11.39 1.64 8.20
N ASN A 83 -11.71 0.48 7.64
CA ASN A 83 -13.11 0.11 7.36
C ASN A 83 -13.96 0.03 8.64
N VAL A 84 -13.40 -0.49 9.74
CA VAL A 84 -14.13 -0.54 11.03
C VAL A 84 -14.22 0.86 11.65
N LEU A 85 -13.18 1.67 11.54
CA LEU A 85 -13.21 3.08 11.95
C LEU A 85 -14.30 3.85 11.20
N TRP A 86 -14.40 3.65 9.88
CA TRP A 86 -15.42 4.25 9.04
C TRP A 86 -16.84 3.89 9.53
N ASP A 87 -17.11 2.61 9.81
CA ASP A 87 -18.40 2.14 10.33
C ASP A 87 -18.73 2.77 11.70
N GLY A 88 -17.73 2.91 12.58
CA GLY A 88 -17.93 3.56 13.88
C GLY A 88 -18.15 5.07 13.77
N LEU A 89 -17.50 5.76 12.82
CA LEU A 89 -17.72 7.19 12.56
C LEU A 89 -19.08 7.46 11.93
N ASP A 90 -19.53 6.64 10.97
CA ASP A 90 -20.86 6.75 10.36
C ASP A 90 -21.97 6.62 11.43
N ARG A 91 -21.80 5.67 12.35
CA ARG A 91 -22.69 5.47 13.50
C ARG A 91 -22.55 6.54 14.60
N ARG A 92 -21.57 7.44 14.49
CA ARG A 92 -21.20 8.41 15.54
C ARG A 92 -21.01 7.74 16.91
N ALA A 93 -20.38 6.56 16.89
CA ALA A 93 -20.29 5.68 18.05
C ALA A 93 -19.17 6.08 19.01
N PHE A 94 -18.17 6.83 18.55
CA PHE A 94 -16.99 7.18 19.33
C PHE A 94 -17.13 8.51 20.08
N THR A 95 -16.50 8.56 21.24
CA THR A 95 -16.31 9.76 22.05
C THR A 95 -15.06 10.55 21.63
N ASP A 96 -14.96 11.82 22.01
CA ASP A 96 -13.78 12.65 21.69
C ASP A 96 -12.43 12.04 22.17
N PRO A 97 -12.31 11.47 23.39
CA PRO A 97 -11.07 10.81 23.82
C PRO A 97 -10.70 9.59 22.98
N GLU A 98 -11.68 8.76 22.59
CA GLU A 98 -11.44 7.59 21.74
C GLU A 98 -10.97 8.01 20.34
N LEU A 99 -11.61 9.03 19.78
CA LEU A 99 -11.24 9.64 18.50
C LEU A 99 -9.83 10.23 18.54
N GLN A 100 -9.45 10.89 19.63
CA GLN A 100 -8.11 11.42 19.82
C GLN A 100 -7.06 10.29 19.88
N GLU A 101 -7.34 9.19 20.59
CA GLU A 101 -6.43 8.04 20.65
C GLU A 101 -6.25 7.38 19.27
N LEU A 102 -7.32 7.28 18.48
CA LEU A 102 -7.29 6.79 17.11
C LEU A 102 -6.44 7.69 16.19
N ASP A 103 -6.61 9.02 16.27
CA ASP A 103 -5.79 9.96 15.47
C ASP A 103 -4.30 9.84 15.81
N VAL A 104 -3.94 9.72 17.09
CA VAL A 104 -2.54 9.53 17.52
C VAL A 104 -1.93 8.29 16.87
N VAL A 105 -2.67 7.19 16.81
CA VAL A 105 -2.20 5.95 16.18
C VAL A 105 -2.05 6.12 14.67
N LEU A 106 -3.02 6.74 13.99
CA LEU A 106 -2.96 6.99 12.56
C LEU A 106 -1.83 7.95 12.17
N ALA A 107 -1.60 8.99 12.97
CA ALA A 107 -0.53 9.96 12.77
C ALA A 107 0.88 9.35 12.89
N GLY A 108 1.01 8.27 13.66
CA GLY A 108 2.27 7.54 13.87
C GLY A 108 2.60 6.49 12.81
N ILE A 109 1.73 6.27 11.81
CA ILE A 109 1.99 5.32 10.73
C ILE A 109 3.00 5.92 9.76
N ASP A 110 4.18 5.30 9.62
CA ASP A 110 5.19 5.76 8.67
C ASP A 110 4.65 5.68 7.23
N PRO A 111 4.88 6.67 6.36
CA PRO A 111 4.20 6.67 5.08
C PRO A 111 4.72 5.57 4.14
N PHE A 112 3.81 4.95 3.42
CA PHE A 112 4.07 3.72 2.65
C PHE A 112 5.00 3.90 1.45
N PRO A 113 4.99 5.02 0.70
CA PRO A 113 5.94 5.22 -0.39
C PRO A 113 7.41 5.18 0.04
N GLN A 114 7.73 5.58 1.28
CA GLN A 114 9.07 5.45 1.85
C GLN A 114 9.42 3.99 2.14
N ARG A 115 8.48 3.22 2.71
CA ARG A 115 8.67 1.78 2.95
C ARG A 115 8.86 1.02 1.65
N LEU A 116 8.08 1.36 0.63
CA LEU A 116 8.16 0.75 -0.69
C LEU A 116 9.55 0.92 -1.30
N ALA A 117 10.22 2.06 -1.10
CA ALA A 117 11.60 2.24 -1.56
C ALA A 117 12.57 1.21 -0.95
N ALA A 118 12.40 0.87 0.34
CA ALA A 118 13.19 -0.18 0.99
C ALA A 118 12.81 -1.58 0.50
N VAL A 119 11.53 -1.83 0.27
CA VAL A 119 11.02 -3.09 -0.30
C VAL A 119 11.59 -3.33 -1.70
N LEU A 120 11.53 -2.34 -2.61
CA LEU A 120 12.06 -2.50 -3.97
C LEU A 120 13.57 -2.76 -3.99
N ARG A 121 14.33 -2.22 -3.02
CA ARG A 121 15.75 -2.57 -2.84
C ARG A 121 15.94 -4.05 -2.49
N MET A 122 15.11 -4.57 -1.59
CA MET A 122 15.17 -5.97 -1.17
C MET A 122 14.69 -6.91 -2.28
N GLU A 123 13.59 -6.59 -2.97
CA GLU A 123 13.09 -7.35 -4.13
C GLU A 123 14.18 -7.49 -5.20
N ARG A 124 14.92 -6.41 -5.47
CA ARG A 124 16.07 -6.47 -6.38
C ARG A 124 17.17 -7.39 -5.87
N ALA A 125 17.51 -7.32 -4.59
CA ALA A 125 18.54 -8.17 -4.00
C ALA A 125 18.15 -9.66 -4.08
N ILE A 126 16.89 -9.98 -3.77
CA ILE A 126 16.31 -11.33 -3.87
C ILE A 126 16.34 -11.82 -5.32
N ALA A 127 15.90 -10.99 -6.27
CA ALA A 127 15.88 -11.35 -7.69
C ALA A 127 17.30 -11.61 -8.24
N LEU A 128 18.27 -10.74 -7.95
CA LEU A 128 19.65 -10.93 -8.38
C LEU A 128 20.27 -12.18 -7.75
N ARG A 129 20.02 -12.43 -6.46
CA ARG A 129 20.49 -13.62 -5.77
C ARG A 129 19.89 -14.90 -6.36
N ALA A 130 18.59 -14.89 -6.67
CA ALA A 130 17.92 -16.02 -7.29
C ALA A 130 18.50 -16.35 -8.67
N LEU A 131 18.84 -15.32 -9.46
CA LEU A 131 19.54 -15.50 -10.74
C LEU A 131 20.94 -16.09 -10.55
N ASP A 132 21.71 -15.61 -9.57
CA ASP A 132 23.04 -16.17 -9.25
C ASP A 132 22.97 -17.64 -8.85
N GLU A 133 21.99 -18.01 -8.02
CA GLU A 133 21.80 -19.41 -7.60
C GLU A 133 21.35 -20.32 -8.74
N LEU A 134 20.55 -19.79 -9.66
CA LEU A 134 20.11 -20.52 -10.85
C LEU A 134 21.26 -20.79 -11.80
N GLU A 135 22.20 -19.84 -11.96
CA GLU A 135 23.39 -20.02 -12.80
C GLU A 135 24.45 -20.90 -12.14
N ALA A 136 24.64 -20.79 -10.82
CA ALA A 136 25.65 -21.55 -10.10
C ALA A 136 25.26 -23.00 -9.80
N ASN A 137 23.98 -23.39 -9.96
CA ASN A 137 23.48 -24.71 -9.59
C ASN A 137 23.05 -25.55 -10.81
N PRO A 138 23.92 -26.47 -11.29
CA PRO A 138 23.65 -27.28 -12.48
C PRO A 138 22.36 -28.09 -12.42
N ARG A 139 21.92 -28.49 -11.22
CA ARG A 139 20.65 -29.22 -11.04
C ARG A 139 19.46 -28.31 -11.32
N ARG A 140 19.48 -27.08 -10.81
CA ARG A 140 18.42 -26.08 -11.06
C ARG A 140 18.43 -25.63 -12.53
N THR A 141 19.61 -25.37 -13.10
CA THR A 141 19.75 -25.02 -14.52
C THR A 141 19.19 -26.11 -15.42
N ARG A 142 19.52 -27.37 -15.15
CA ARG A 142 19.00 -28.52 -15.91
C ARG A 142 17.48 -28.68 -15.74
N ALA A 143 16.96 -28.50 -14.52
CA ALA A 143 15.53 -28.56 -14.26
C ALA A 143 14.75 -27.49 -15.05
N MET A 144 15.33 -26.30 -15.22
CA MET A 144 14.71 -25.21 -15.98
C MET A 144 14.84 -25.37 -17.50
N THR A 145 16.03 -25.74 -17.99
CA THR A 145 16.36 -25.68 -19.42
C THR A 145 16.20 -27.02 -20.14
N GLY A 146 16.16 -28.13 -19.42
CA GLY A 146 16.16 -29.48 -19.98
C GLY A 146 17.50 -29.95 -20.54
N THR A 147 18.51 -29.08 -20.60
CA THR A 147 19.80 -29.34 -21.25
C THR A 147 20.88 -29.70 -20.22
N PRO A 148 21.76 -30.69 -20.50
CA PRO A 148 22.91 -30.98 -19.65
C PRO A 148 23.95 -29.84 -19.66
N ASP A 149 24.37 -29.38 -18.48
CA ASP A 149 25.35 -28.30 -18.26
C ASP A 149 26.82 -28.74 -18.52
N HIS A 150 27.06 -29.55 -19.54
CA HIS A 150 28.43 -29.97 -19.93
C HIS A 150 28.89 -29.32 -21.25
N ASP A 151 27.95 -28.80 -22.05
CA ASP A 151 28.24 -28.15 -23.33
C ASP A 151 28.76 -26.71 -23.11
N PRO A 152 30.01 -26.39 -23.50
CA PRO A 152 30.59 -25.06 -23.34
C PRO A 152 29.83 -23.96 -24.11
N VAL A 153 29.24 -24.27 -25.27
CA VAL A 153 28.51 -23.28 -26.08
C VAL A 153 27.20 -22.92 -25.39
N PHE A 154 26.48 -23.93 -24.89
CA PHE A 154 25.30 -23.72 -24.07
C PHE A 154 25.63 -22.89 -22.83
N ARG A 155 26.70 -23.23 -22.09
CA ARG A 155 27.08 -22.50 -20.88
C ARG A 155 27.40 -21.03 -21.16
N TRP A 156 28.11 -20.73 -22.25
CA TRP A 156 28.39 -19.37 -22.67
C TRP A 156 27.12 -18.59 -23.04
N GLY A 157 26.23 -19.21 -23.82
CA GLY A 157 24.95 -18.61 -24.20
C GLY A 157 24.03 -18.37 -22.99
N PHE A 158 23.95 -19.36 -22.09
CA PHE A 158 23.18 -19.28 -20.86
C PHE A 158 23.71 -18.18 -19.94
N SER A 159 25.02 -18.09 -19.73
CA SER A 159 25.64 -17.03 -18.91
C SER A 159 25.41 -15.64 -19.49
N THR A 160 25.44 -15.50 -20.83
CA THR A 160 25.12 -14.25 -21.52
C THR A 160 23.65 -13.86 -21.31
N TRP A 161 22.73 -14.82 -21.43
CA TRP A 161 21.31 -14.60 -21.18
C TRP A 161 21.03 -14.27 -19.70
N MET A 162 21.70 -14.94 -18.75
CA MET A 162 21.62 -14.62 -17.32
C MET A 162 22.13 -13.21 -17.03
N SER A 163 23.21 -12.78 -17.67
CA SER A 163 23.74 -11.42 -17.57
C SER A 163 22.73 -10.38 -18.08
N ALA A 164 22.05 -10.65 -19.18
CA ALA A 164 20.99 -9.77 -19.67
C ALA A 164 19.81 -9.67 -18.70
N ASN A 165 19.42 -10.78 -18.05
CA ASN A 165 18.37 -10.77 -17.03
C ASN A 165 18.79 -9.99 -15.77
N ARG A 166 20.04 -10.11 -15.32
CA ARG A 166 20.55 -9.28 -14.21
C ARG A 166 20.53 -7.80 -14.53
N LEU A 167 20.91 -7.44 -15.76
CA LEU A 167 20.83 -6.05 -16.23
C LEU A 167 19.37 -5.57 -16.21
N GLY A 168 18.44 -6.34 -16.77
CA GLY A 168 17.01 -5.99 -16.79
C GLY A 168 16.41 -5.76 -15.40
N VAL A 169 16.63 -6.69 -14.46
CA VAL A 169 16.18 -6.54 -13.06
C VAL A 169 16.81 -5.31 -12.41
N SER A 170 18.11 -5.09 -12.66
CA SER A 170 18.82 -3.95 -12.10
C SER A 170 18.28 -2.65 -12.65
N GLU A 171 18.16 -2.48 -13.96
CA GLU A 171 17.57 -1.29 -14.60
C GLU A 171 16.18 -1.00 -14.03
N ASP A 172 15.30 -2.00 -14.01
CA ASP A 172 13.91 -1.84 -13.55
C ASP A 172 13.80 -1.34 -12.11
N LEU A 173 14.44 -2.06 -11.19
CA LEU A 173 14.26 -1.80 -9.77
C LEU A 173 15.20 -0.71 -9.26
N GLN A 174 16.37 -0.51 -9.88
CA GLN A 174 17.28 0.59 -9.57
C GLN A 174 16.68 1.93 -9.98
N GLU A 175 16.13 2.06 -11.19
CA GLU A 175 15.57 3.34 -11.64
C GLU A 175 14.34 3.75 -10.84
N ALA A 176 13.54 2.79 -10.37
CA ALA A 176 12.43 3.09 -9.47
C ALA A 176 12.92 3.79 -8.19
N ILE A 177 14.07 3.37 -7.65
CA ILE A 177 14.56 3.83 -6.33
C ILE A 177 15.65 4.93 -6.41
N LEU A 178 15.95 5.47 -7.58
CA LEU A 178 16.96 6.52 -7.76
C LEU A 178 16.34 7.87 -8.15
N ALA A 179 16.82 8.94 -7.54
CA ALA A 179 16.58 10.31 -7.98
C ALA A 179 17.48 10.65 -9.19
N PRO A 180 17.14 11.71 -9.96
CA PRO A 180 18.07 12.29 -10.93
C PRO A 180 19.44 12.54 -10.29
N GLY A 181 20.52 12.02 -10.91
CA GLY A 181 21.88 12.09 -10.36
C GLY A 181 22.32 10.86 -9.56
N GLY A 182 21.50 9.82 -9.45
CA GLY A 182 21.91 8.50 -8.93
C GLY A 182 21.89 8.36 -7.40
N THR A 183 21.32 9.31 -6.68
CA THR A 183 21.12 9.20 -5.23
C THR A 183 19.88 8.36 -4.91
N PRO A 184 19.94 7.42 -3.94
CA PRO A 184 18.76 6.68 -3.53
C PRO A 184 17.65 7.61 -3.04
N VAL A 185 16.42 7.44 -3.56
CA VAL A 185 15.29 8.21 -3.06
C VAL A 185 14.93 7.76 -1.65
N THR A 186 14.61 8.73 -0.79
CA THR A 186 14.02 8.47 0.52
C THR A 186 12.52 8.19 0.41
N ARG A 187 11.88 8.66 -0.66
CA ARG A 187 10.46 8.48 -0.99
C ARG A 187 10.30 8.35 -2.51
N LEU A 188 9.49 7.40 -2.95
CA LEU A 188 9.12 7.24 -4.36
C LEU A 188 8.06 8.27 -4.71
N GLU A 189 8.12 8.86 -5.91
CA GLU A 189 7.09 9.77 -6.46
C GLU A 189 6.13 9.00 -7.38
N TRP A 190 4.83 9.33 -7.40
CA TRP A 190 3.84 8.59 -8.20
C TRP A 190 4.23 8.59 -9.69
N LYS A 191 4.68 9.74 -10.20
CA LYS A 191 5.16 9.89 -11.58
C LYS A 191 6.27 8.89 -11.95
N SER A 192 7.16 8.57 -11.00
CA SER A 192 8.25 7.62 -11.23
C SER A 192 7.72 6.21 -11.55
N PHE A 193 6.58 5.82 -10.97
CA PHE A 193 5.94 4.53 -11.27
C PHE A 193 5.29 4.51 -12.65
N VAL A 194 4.65 5.61 -13.07
CA VAL A 194 4.04 5.73 -14.41
C VAL A 194 5.11 5.66 -15.49
N ASP A 195 6.21 6.39 -15.30
CA ASP A 195 7.34 6.36 -16.23
C ASP A 195 7.97 4.96 -16.29
N TRP A 196 8.05 4.28 -15.14
CA TRP A 196 8.55 2.91 -15.02
C TRP A 196 7.64 1.91 -15.75
N GLU A 197 6.33 2.01 -15.59
CA GLU A 197 5.34 1.11 -16.23
C GLU A 197 5.50 1.15 -17.74
N ARG A 198 5.57 2.36 -18.30
CA ARG A 198 5.76 2.59 -19.73
C ARG A 198 7.03 1.93 -20.27
N ARG A 199 8.13 1.97 -19.51
CA ARG A 199 9.40 1.32 -19.91
C ARG A 199 9.27 -0.19 -19.94
N ILE A 200 8.60 -0.76 -18.95
CA ILE A 200 8.36 -2.19 -18.90
C ILE A 200 7.42 -2.63 -20.00
N GLU A 201 6.29 -1.96 -20.20
CA GLU A 201 5.40 -2.26 -21.33
C GLU A 201 6.15 -2.22 -22.67
N HIS A 202 7.04 -1.25 -22.85
CA HIS A 202 7.88 -1.19 -24.04
C HIS A 202 8.81 -2.41 -24.18
N ARG A 203 9.45 -2.87 -23.09
CA ARG A 203 10.23 -4.12 -23.08
C ARG A 203 9.35 -5.34 -23.39
N TRP A 204 8.18 -5.45 -22.76
CA TRP A 204 7.23 -6.56 -22.92
C TRP A 204 6.74 -6.70 -24.36
N ARG A 205 6.63 -5.59 -25.10
CA ARG A 205 6.20 -5.58 -26.50
C ARG A 205 7.35 -5.69 -27.50
N GLY A 206 8.59 -5.55 -27.03
CA GLY A 206 9.79 -5.51 -27.87
C GLY A 206 10.60 -6.82 -27.90
N PRO A 207 11.66 -6.86 -28.73
CA PRO A 207 12.53 -8.03 -28.87
C PRO A 207 13.31 -8.36 -27.59
N ARG A 208 13.48 -7.39 -26.67
CA ARG A 208 14.13 -7.60 -25.36
C ARG A 208 13.38 -8.56 -24.44
N LYS A 209 12.06 -8.77 -24.63
CA LYS A 209 11.25 -9.68 -23.81
C LYS A 209 11.87 -11.08 -23.69
N THR A 210 12.32 -11.67 -24.79
CA THR A 210 12.88 -13.04 -24.78
C THR A 210 14.26 -13.08 -24.13
N LEU A 211 15.06 -12.03 -24.33
CA LEU A 211 16.39 -11.89 -23.75
C LEU A 211 16.32 -11.65 -22.22
N GLU A 212 15.27 -10.98 -21.75
CA GLU A 212 15.09 -10.54 -20.37
C GLU A 212 13.83 -11.18 -19.73
N ALA A 213 13.53 -12.42 -20.11
CA ALA A 213 12.30 -13.11 -19.71
C ALA A 213 12.22 -13.39 -18.21
N LEU A 214 13.33 -13.75 -17.55
CA LEU A 214 13.36 -13.92 -16.09
C LEU A 214 13.28 -12.58 -15.38
N ALA A 215 13.91 -11.52 -15.90
CA ALA A 215 13.74 -10.19 -15.33
C ALA A 215 12.27 -9.78 -15.33
N THR A 216 11.60 -10.04 -16.44
CA THR A 216 10.17 -9.76 -16.60
C THR A 216 9.29 -10.55 -15.61
N LEU A 217 9.68 -11.80 -15.29
CA LEU A 217 8.99 -12.64 -14.31
C LEU A 217 9.28 -12.22 -12.86
N LEU A 218 10.53 -11.84 -12.56
CA LEU A 218 11.03 -11.59 -11.22
C LEU A 218 10.86 -10.14 -10.77
N THR A 219 10.66 -9.21 -11.71
CA THR A 219 10.34 -7.82 -11.38
C THR A 219 8.90 -7.78 -10.88
N PRO A 220 8.64 -7.58 -9.57
CA PRO A 220 7.28 -7.48 -9.03
C PRO A 220 6.54 -6.32 -9.69
N ALA A 221 5.20 -6.32 -9.70
CA ALA A 221 4.36 -5.22 -10.20
C ALA A 221 4.35 -4.01 -9.23
N PRO A 222 5.34 -3.09 -9.31
CA PRO A 222 5.56 -2.03 -8.36
C PRO A 222 4.61 -0.85 -8.62
N VAL A 223 3.97 -0.76 -9.78
CA VAL A 223 2.86 0.16 -10.05
C VAL A 223 1.66 -0.24 -9.20
N ALA A 224 1.32 -1.53 -9.17
CA ALA A 224 0.24 -2.02 -8.32
C ALA A 224 0.58 -1.84 -6.83
N ALA A 225 1.84 -2.12 -6.44
CA ALA A 225 2.30 -1.87 -5.07
C ALA A 225 2.33 -0.38 -4.71
N GLY A 226 2.82 0.47 -5.60
CA GLY A 226 2.88 1.92 -5.48
C GLY A 226 1.49 2.53 -5.37
N ARG A 227 0.57 2.11 -6.25
CA ARG A 227 -0.84 2.52 -6.20
C ARG A 227 -1.43 2.20 -4.82
N ARG A 228 -1.25 0.98 -4.31
CA ARG A 228 -1.71 0.61 -2.96
C ARG A 228 -1.05 1.41 -1.84
N ALA A 229 0.24 1.73 -1.97
CA ALA A 229 0.97 2.54 -0.99
C ALA A 229 0.40 3.96 -0.89
N TYR A 230 0.21 4.62 -2.05
CA TYR A 230 -0.35 5.97 -2.14
C TYR A 230 -1.82 6.02 -1.74
N LEU A 231 -2.60 4.99 -2.11
CA LEU A 231 -3.97 4.82 -1.67
C LEU A 231 -4.08 4.80 -0.15
N MET A 232 -3.27 3.97 0.51
CA MET A 232 -3.30 3.87 1.97
C MET A 232 -2.91 5.19 2.64
N GLU A 233 -1.92 5.90 2.10
CA GLU A 233 -1.52 7.20 2.63
C GLU A 233 -2.65 8.23 2.54
N ALA A 234 -3.37 8.25 1.42
CA ALA A 234 -4.57 9.06 1.23
C ALA A 234 -5.71 8.67 2.18
N GLU A 235 -5.98 7.37 2.31
CA GLU A 235 -7.03 6.84 3.19
C GLU A 235 -6.77 7.18 4.66
N ILE A 236 -5.51 7.07 5.11
CA ILE A 236 -5.11 7.51 6.45
C ILE A 236 -5.32 9.02 6.60
N GLY A 237 -4.92 9.83 5.61
CA GLY A 237 -5.16 11.27 5.61
C GLY A 237 -6.65 11.63 5.75
N HIS A 238 -7.50 10.99 4.95
CA HIS A 238 -8.96 11.17 5.03
C HIS A 238 -9.54 10.72 6.36
N ALA A 239 -9.10 9.58 6.90
CA ALA A 239 -9.55 9.09 8.20
C ALA A 239 -9.23 10.08 9.32
N ARG A 240 -8.02 10.67 9.30
CA ARG A 240 -7.62 11.70 10.26
C ARG A 240 -8.44 12.98 10.14
N LEU A 241 -8.74 13.43 8.91
CA LEU A 241 -9.66 14.54 8.68
C LEU A 241 -11.08 14.23 9.16
N ALA A 242 -11.59 13.02 8.91
CA ALA A 242 -12.91 12.60 9.37
C ALA A 242 -13.00 12.55 10.90
N ILE A 243 -11.96 12.04 11.57
CA ILE A 243 -11.82 12.10 13.03
C ILE A 243 -11.88 13.55 13.51
N ALA A 244 -11.08 14.45 12.91
CA ALA A 244 -11.04 15.85 13.32
C ALA A 244 -12.38 16.57 13.12
N LEU A 245 -13.07 16.29 12.01
CA LEU A 245 -14.42 16.79 11.75
C LEU A 245 -15.42 16.33 12.81
N GLU A 246 -15.38 15.05 13.19
CA GLU A 246 -16.29 14.52 14.20
C GLU A 246 -15.98 15.07 15.59
N ARG A 247 -14.71 15.24 15.94
CA ARG A 247 -14.29 15.91 17.19
C ARG A 247 -14.76 17.36 17.23
N HIS A 248 -14.64 18.11 16.12
CA HIS A 248 -15.22 19.45 16.01
C HIS A 248 -16.73 19.45 16.20
N ARG A 249 -17.45 18.48 15.60
CA ARG A 249 -18.90 18.33 15.76
C ARG A 249 -19.29 18.02 17.20
N LEU A 250 -18.54 17.18 17.90
CA LEU A 250 -18.77 16.87 19.32
C LEU A 250 -18.56 18.10 20.21
N ALA A 251 -17.56 18.93 19.91
CA ALA A 251 -17.24 20.13 20.68
C ALA A 251 -18.20 21.31 20.42
N THR A 252 -18.64 21.50 19.18
CA THR A 252 -19.38 22.71 18.75
C THR A 252 -20.84 22.44 18.37
N GLY A 253 -21.22 21.17 18.22
CA GLY A 253 -22.53 20.74 17.74
C GLY A 253 -22.67 20.68 16.21
N ALA A 254 -21.71 21.18 15.43
CA ALA A 254 -21.79 21.24 13.97
C ALA A 254 -20.45 20.92 13.29
N TYR A 255 -20.48 20.52 12.03
CA TYR A 255 -19.27 20.43 11.21
C TYR A 255 -18.80 21.84 10.79
N PRO A 256 -17.49 22.07 10.63
CA PRO A 256 -16.97 23.37 10.24
C PRO A 256 -17.32 23.71 8.78
N ALA A 257 -17.33 25.00 8.45
CA ALA A 257 -17.53 25.47 7.07
C ALA A 257 -16.32 25.18 6.14
N SER A 258 -15.13 24.97 6.71
CA SER A 258 -13.91 24.66 5.95
C SER A 258 -12.95 23.80 6.79
N LEU A 259 -12.05 23.06 6.11
CA LEU A 259 -11.02 22.26 6.79
C LEU A 259 -10.03 23.11 7.59
N ALA A 260 -9.80 24.36 7.20
CA ALA A 260 -8.89 25.26 7.91
C ALA A 260 -9.30 25.50 9.38
N ALA A 261 -10.59 25.40 9.70
CA ALA A 261 -11.10 25.54 11.06
C ALA A 261 -10.76 24.35 11.98
N LEU A 262 -10.21 23.25 11.45
CA LEU A 262 -9.74 22.11 12.24
C LEU A 262 -8.35 22.34 12.84
N VAL A 263 -7.61 23.33 12.33
CA VAL A 263 -6.24 23.64 12.74
C VAL A 263 -6.24 24.89 13.63
N PRO A 264 -5.50 24.90 14.76
CA PRO A 264 -4.64 23.85 15.30
C PRO A 264 -5.35 22.87 16.26
N ASP A 265 -6.61 23.13 16.62
CA ASP A 265 -7.24 22.53 17.79
C ASP A 265 -7.55 21.03 17.64
N PHE A 266 -7.88 20.58 16.43
CA PHE A 266 -8.23 19.17 16.16
C PHE A 266 -7.15 18.45 15.34
N LEU A 267 -6.36 19.18 14.56
CA LEU A 267 -5.20 18.70 13.81
C LEU A 267 -4.05 19.70 13.84
N PRO A 268 -2.78 19.25 13.90
CA PRO A 268 -1.63 20.15 13.86
C PRO A 268 -1.45 20.82 12.48
N ALA A 269 -1.82 20.12 11.41
CA ALA A 269 -1.81 20.59 10.03
C ALA A 269 -2.75 19.71 9.20
N LEU A 270 -3.20 20.21 8.05
CA LEU A 270 -3.99 19.43 7.11
C LEU A 270 -3.11 18.37 6.41
N PRO A 271 -3.60 17.14 6.21
CA PRO A 271 -2.89 16.14 5.41
C PRO A 271 -2.65 16.64 3.98
N GLU A 272 -1.46 16.36 3.46
CA GLU A 272 -1.08 16.68 2.08
C GLU A 272 -1.58 15.57 1.12
N ASP A 273 -2.18 15.93 -0.01
CA ASP A 273 -2.36 14.98 -1.12
C ASP A 273 -1.02 14.76 -1.82
N ARG A 274 -0.48 13.56 -1.73
CA ARG A 274 0.79 13.18 -2.34
C ARG A 274 0.65 12.51 -3.70
N ILE A 275 -0.58 12.32 -4.18
CA ILE A 275 -0.85 11.80 -5.52
C ILE A 275 -0.77 12.96 -6.52
N ASN A 276 -1.51 14.05 -6.25
CA ASN A 276 -1.60 15.18 -7.17
C ASN A 276 -1.06 16.50 -6.61
N GLY A 277 -0.64 16.55 -5.33
CA GLY A 277 -0.10 17.76 -4.70
C GLY A 277 -1.15 18.81 -4.36
N ARG A 278 -2.44 18.45 -4.39
CA ARG A 278 -3.56 19.38 -4.19
C ARG A 278 -4.09 19.36 -2.75
N PRO A 279 -4.80 20.40 -2.29
CA PRO A 279 -5.55 20.30 -1.05
C PRO A 279 -6.65 19.24 -1.17
N VAL A 280 -6.95 18.53 -0.08
CA VAL A 280 -8.15 17.69 0.01
C VAL A 280 -9.39 18.57 -0.10
N GLU A 281 -10.31 18.21 -0.98
CA GLU A 281 -11.56 18.90 -1.18
C GLU A 281 -12.58 18.50 -0.11
N TYR A 282 -13.35 19.49 0.35
CA TYR A 282 -14.33 19.32 1.41
C TYR A 282 -15.60 20.11 1.10
N ARG A 283 -16.75 19.43 1.24
CA ARG A 283 -18.05 20.09 1.24
C ARG A 283 -19.04 19.38 2.15
N LEU A 284 -20.02 20.13 2.63
CA LEU A 284 -21.20 19.54 3.28
C LEU A 284 -22.23 19.17 2.20
N LYS A 285 -22.74 17.94 2.28
CA LYS A 285 -23.88 17.49 1.48
C LYS A 285 -25.16 18.18 1.96
N PRO A 286 -26.25 18.16 1.16
CA PRO A 286 -27.54 18.75 1.56
C PRO A 286 -28.12 18.20 2.88
N ASP A 287 -27.75 16.97 3.25
CA ASP A 287 -28.12 16.33 4.52
C ASP A 287 -27.24 16.75 5.72
N GLY A 288 -26.29 17.67 5.50
CA GLY A 288 -25.36 18.17 6.50
C GLY A 288 -24.19 17.23 6.81
N THR A 289 -24.03 16.13 6.08
CA THR A 289 -22.89 15.22 6.26
C THR A 289 -21.68 15.66 5.43
N PRO A 290 -20.45 15.48 5.93
CA PRO A 290 -19.24 15.84 5.20
C PRO A 290 -18.98 14.88 4.04
N LEU A 291 -18.49 15.45 2.94
CA LEU A 291 -17.84 14.76 1.84
C LEU A 291 -16.40 15.25 1.79
N LEU A 292 -15.46 14.32 1.92
CA LEU A 292 -14.04 14.54 1.69
C LEU A 292 -13.67 13.83 0.40
N TYR A 293 -12.94 14.49 -0.49
CA TYR A 293 -12.40 13.82 -1.65
C TYR A 293 -11.09 14.44 -2.13
N GLN A 294 -10.33 13.67 -2.89
CA GLN A 294 -9.16 14.16 -3.62
C GLN A 294 -9.10 13.44 -4.97
N TRP A 295 -8.37 14.04 -5.91
CA TRP A 295 -8.31 13.54 -7.28
C TRP A 295 -7.74 12.13 -7.37
N GLY A 296 -8.17 11.44 -8.41
CA GLY A 296 -7.74 10.10 -8.76
C GLY A 296 -6.25 9.99 -9.13
N PHE A 297 -5.84 8.79 -9.55
CA PHE A 297 -4.53 8.61 -10.19
C PHE A 297 -4.52 9.07 -11.66
N ASP A 298 -5.71 9.30 -12.23
CA ASP A 298 -5.95 9.93 -13.54
C ASP A 298 -5.68 11.44 -13.51
N GLY A 299 -5.79 12.07 -12.33
CA GLY A 299 -5.55 13.49 -12.13
C GLY A 299 -6.70 14.38 -12.60
N ASP A 300 -7.88 13.78 -12.78
CA ASP A 300 -9.12 14.46 -13.13
C ASP A 300 -9.98 14.68 -11.87
N ASP A 301 -10.86 15.69 -11.89
CA ASP A 301 -11.85 15.97 -10.84
C ASP A 301 -13.19 15.35 -11.23
N ASP A 302 -13.60 14.31 -10.50
CA ASP A 302 -14.88 13.63 -10.69
C ASP A 302 -15.96 14.12 -9.71
N GLY A 303 -15.73 15.26 -9.06
CA GLY A 303 -16.69 15.95 -8.21
C GLY A 303 -17.04 15.20 -6.93
N GLY A 304 -16.14 14.33 -6.45
CA GLY A 304 -16.34 13.45 -5.31
C GLY A 304 -17.14 12.18 -5.65
N SER A 305 -17.06 11.71 -6.90
CA SER A 305 -17.66 10.45 -7.32
C SER A 305 -16.74 9.28 -6.94
N PRO A 306 -17.20 8.29 -6.16
CA PRO A 306 -16.35 7.19 -5.74
C PRO A 306 -15.90 6.34 -6.93
N ARG A 307 -14.65 5.90 -6.87
CA ARG A 307 -14.04 5.02 -7.87
C ARG A 307 -14.84 3.74 -8.07
N LYS A 308 -15.03 3.38 -9.34
CA LYS A 308 -15.45 2.04 -9.77
C LYS A 308 -14.29 1.20 -10.29
N ASP A 309 -13.18 1.84 -10.62
CA ASP A 309 -11.94 1.25 -11.12
C ASP A 309 -10.78 1.83 -10.29
N PRO A 310 -9.84 1.03 -9.77
CA PRO A 310 -8.64 1.54 -9.09
C PRO A 310 -7.85 2.59 -9.90
N GLY A 311 -7.97 2.53 -11.24
CA GLY A 311 -7.44 3.40 -12.28
C GLY A 311 -7.99 4.82 -12.33
N HIS A 312 -9.30 4.94 -12.10
CA HIS A 312 -10.09 6.12 -12.47
C HIS A 312 -11.04 6.54 -11.34
N GLY A 313 -11.22 7.85 -11.15
CA GLY A 313 -12.14 8.38 -10.13
C GLY A 313 -11.47 8.99 -8.91
N ASP A 314 -12.22 9.83 -8.20
CA ASP A 314 -11.78 10.45 -6.95
C ASP A 314 -11.66 9.49 -5.78
N LEU A 315 -10.71 9.75 -4.88
CA LEU A 315 -10.66 9.11 -3.56
C LEU A 315 -11.65 9.79 -2.65
N VAL A 316 -12.72 9.08 -2.31
CA VAL A 316 -13.83 9.67 -1.59
C VAL A 316 -13.95 9.04 -0.22
N TRP A 317 -14.03 9.90 0.81
CA TRP A 317 -14.52 9.53 2.13
C TRP A 317 -15.87 10.20 2.38
N GLN A 318 -16.90 9.37 2.51
CA GLN A 318 -18.26 9.80 2.82
C GLN A 318 -18.97 8.76 3.69
N TYR A 319 -19.89 9.20 4.51
CA TYR A 319 -20.66 8.35 5.43
C TYR A 319 -21.73 7.49 4.75
N SER A 320 -22.14 7.84 3.52
CA SER A 320 -23.11 7.03 2.78
C SER A 320 -22.72 6.96 1.32
N LEU A 321 -22.89 5.79 0.72
CA LEU A 321 -22.66 5.59 -0.71
C LEU A 321 -23.62 6.46 -1.52
N PRO A 322 -23.21 6.95 -2.71
CA PRO A 322 -24.09 7.75 -3.57
C PRO A 322 -25.28 6.92 -4.04
N PRO A 323 -26.42 7.58 -4.36
CA PRO A 323 -27.56 6.90 -4.95
C PRO A 323 -27.16 6.11 -6.21
N GLY A 324 -27.50 4.82 -6.26
CA GLY A 324 -27.20 3.93 -7.39
C GLY A 324 -25.82 3.26 -7.35
N PHE A 325 -24.99 3.53 -6.33
CA PHE A 325 -23.79 2.74 -6.07
C PHE A 325 -24.16 1.45 -5.34
N THR A 326 -23.88 0.31 -5.96
CA THR A 326 -24.29 -1.02 -5.48
C THR A 326 -23.10 -1.84 -5.01
N GLU A 327 -23.35 -2.89 -4.23
CA GLU A 327 -22.31 -3.85 -3.86
C GLU A 327 -21.67 -4.52 -5.12
N ALA A 328 -22.38 -4.59 -6.24
CA ALA A 328 -21.81 -5.11 -7.49
C ALA A 328 -20.73 -4.18 -8.07
N ASP A 329 -20.78 -2.88 -7.79
CA ASP A 329 -19.77 -1.90 -8.21
C ASP A 329 -18.45 -2.08 -7.44
N TRP A 330 -18.47 -2.66 -6.23
CA TRP A 330 -17.26 -2.94 -5.44
C TRP A 330 -16.59 -4.28 -5.83
N ARG A 331 -17.37 -5.27 -6.28
CA ARG A 331 -16.89 -6.66 -6.48
C ARG A 331 -16.17 -6.93 -7.81
N ARG A 332 -15.80 -5.93 -8.60
CA ARG A 332 -14.99 -6.21 -9.80
C ARG A 332 -13.59 -6.64 -9.39
N LYS A 333 -13.41 -7.96 -9.46
CA LYS A 333 -12.14 -8.69 -9.39
C LYS A 333 -11.19 -8.13 -10.44
N ASP A 334 -10.07 -7.59 -9.99
CA ASP A 334 -8.79 -7.73 -10.70
C ASP A 334 -7.78 -8.38 -9.76
#